data_AF-A0A4P6DU33-F1
#
_entry.id   AF-A0A4P6DU33-F1
#
_cell.length_a   1.000
_cell.length_b   1.000
_cell.length_c   1.000
_cell.angle_alpha   90.00
_cell.angle_beta   90.00
_cell.angle_gamma   90.00
#
_symmetry.space_group_name_H-M   'P 1'
#
loop_
_entity.id
_entity.type
_entity.pdbx_description
1 polymer ?
#
loop_
_entity_poly.entity_id
_entity_poly.type
_entity_poly.pdbx_seq_one_letter_code
_entity_poly.pdbx_strand_id
1 'polypeptide(L)'
;MNARKSKTWLSALIAVCLALFTSLAAAPAAQAAAYGTLAVHNVAQTADGGTAILAGDTWSIAQVATADIPNGDVSRIAYTATDEFADWAGTDWLALDSDQRADLAAELADHAAEHDLYAASAVAGADGYASFGSWQIGLYLVVRTGIADANAAYAAAPMLVGVPTSEDGVVTYDVQIQPKYEWAARLRIRAEEIVAYTGGDSMHGEPFPSVRYRVLMNRTLRNLVGDEGVGGIDFTYRGGERFSLTDVHATGDEDYVVIPELDNVFTYIGLDENGTTYQSADRQAESDGGHTATPVVLRTIADVMEAADDDRTGGMYDIGIDDLETLTASVDGQPVTVEYEPDTIKIRYVTDAEEVATNEKSITIPAISQRGFETGGADGLVGDFFAVAPTGTTFTTNNRSELGIVGTTLGEDGSAEIALLSDTLLNRQNGASFEDTAHDMAEEFLASQGIRVEGRHWAYRYLDLVNANDGNAWMASSKGMDIYWPYPEGTGPQTRFRLVNFSDMYREYSIDGVESLGSAMRTTELSNVEITNTEYGIRFHVGTNNYGPFALSWLTDGSQDDEVPPLIPGLPEVPGLGQTGSAIMYAVLAGGVLAGAAWLLGAARRRRQTGEGE
;
A
#
# COMPACT_ATOMS: atom_id res chain seq x y z
N MET A 1 -42.39 -100.56 -14.23
CA MET A 1 -42.89 -99.77 -15.38
C MET A 1 -42.78 -98.29 -15.04
N ASN A 2 -42.25 -97.52 -16.00
CA ASN A 2 -41.54 -96.26 -15.84
C ASN A 2 -42.35 -95.05 -15.34
N ALA A 3 -41.57 -94.05 -14.91
CA ALA A 3 -41.87 -92.61 -14.77
C ALA A 3 -42.31 -92.10 -13.38
N ARG A 4 -41.31 -91.80 -12.54
CA ARG A 4 -41.40 -90.78 -11.47
C ARG A 4 -39.99 -90.30 -11.12
N LYS A 5 -39.59 -89.13 -11.63
CA LYS A 5 -38.56 -88.22 -11.07
C LYS A 5 -38.41 -86.99 -11.98
N SER A 6 -39.11 -85.91 -11.66
CA SER A 6 -38.70 -84.51 -11.94
C SER A 6 -39.77 -83.53 -11.40
N LYS A 7 -39.96 -83.52 -10.07
CA LYS A 7 -40.79 -82.53 -9.37
C LYS A 7 -39.95 -81.82 -8.31
N THR A 8 -38.94 -81.05 -8.72
CA THR A 8 -38.20 -80.11 -7.84
C THR A 8 -37.42 -79.05 -8.65
N TRP A 9 -37.83 -78.70 -9.88
CA TRP A 9 -37.11 -77.72 -10.71
C TRP A 9 -38.00 -76.65 -11.38
N LEU A 10 -39.29 -76.58 -11.02
CA LEU A 10 -40.21 -75.58 -11.58
C LEU A 10 -40.75 -74.56 -10.56
N SER A 11 -40.55 -74.81 -9.27
CA SER A 11 -40.99 -73.89 -8.20
C SER A 11 -39.93 -72.84 -7.84
N ALA A 12 -38.67 -73.03 -8.24
CA ALA A 12 -37.59 -72.06 -8.00
C ALA A 12 -37.44 -71.02 -9.12
N LEU A 13 -37.97 -71.28 -10.33
CA LEU A 13 -37.86 -70.34 -11.45
C LEU A 13 -38.94 -69.24 -11.42
N ILE A 14 -40.13 -69.54 -10.88
CA ILE A 14 -41.25 -68.58 -10.82
C ILE A 14 -41.06 -67.58 -9.66
N ALA A 15 -40.41 -67.99 -8.56
CA ALA A 15 -40.10 -67.08 -7.45
C ALA A 15 -38.94 -66.11 -7.78
N VAL A 16 -38.03 -66.49 -8.69
CA VAL A 16 -36.94 -65.60 -9.15
C VAL A 16 -37.44 -64.61 -10.19
N CYS A 17 -38.40 -64.98 -11.05
CA CYS A 17 -39.02 -64.03 -11.99
C CYS A 17 -40.00 -63.03 -11.34
N LEU A 18 -40.57 -63.34 -10.16
CA LEU A 18 -41.43 -62.40 -9.42
C LEU A 18 -40.65 -61.49 -8.45
N ALA A 19 -39.42 -61.85 -8.09
CA ALA A 19 -38.52 -60.99 -7.32
C ALA A 19 -37.63 -60.08 -8.20
N LEU A 20 -37.55 -60.36 -9.51
CA LEU A 20 -36.92 -59.48 -10.51
C LEU A 20 -37.84 -58.35 -11.01
N PHE A 21 -39.08 -58.26 -10.49
CA PHE A 21 -40.05 -57.22 -10.84
C PHE A 21 -40.40 -56.28 -9.66
N THR A 22 -39.60 -56.26 -8.60
CA THR A 22 -39.76 -55.33 -7.45
C THR A 22 -38.46 -54.62 -7.05
N SER A 23 -37.56 -54.41 -8.00
CA SER A 23 -36.52 -53.38 -7.88
C SER A 23 -36.56 -52.45 -9.10
N LEU A 24 -37.75 -51.94 -9.40
CA LEU A 24 -37.82 -50.56 -9.87
C LEU A 24 -37.61 -49.71 -8.61
N ALA A 25 -36.34 -49.64 -8.14
CA ALA A 25 -35.93 -48.41 -7.48
C ALA A 25 -36.32 -47.33 -8.48
N ALA A 26 -37.16 -46.39 -8.06
CA ALA A 26 -37.33 -45.17 -8.82
C ALA A 26 -35.90 -44.70 -9.11
N ALA A 27 -35.46 -44.82 -10.36
CA ALA A 27 -34.41 -43.94 -10.83
C ALA A 27 -34.89 -42.55 -10.38
N PRO A 28 -34.05 -41.73 -9.71
CA PRO A 28 -34.44 -40.35 -9.52
C PRO A 28 -34.91 -39.89 -10.88
N ALA A 29 -36.17 -39.47 -10.97
CA ALA A 29 -36.69 -38.96 -12.23
C ALA A 29 -35.66 -37.92 -12.64
N ALA A 30 -34.92 -38.17 -13.72
CA ALA A 30 -34.00 -37.20 -14.26
C ALA A 30 -34.89 -36.02 -14.58
N GLN A 31 -34.86 -35.02 -13.70
CA GLN A 31 -35.62 -33.81 -13.86
C GLN A 31 -35.12 -33.25 -15.18
N ALA A 32 -36.01 -33.14 -16.17
CA ALA A 32 -35.65 -32.58 -17.46
C ALA A 32 -34.95 -31.23 -17.16
N ALA A 33 -33.75 -31.03 -17.72
CA ALA A 33 -33.04 -29.77 -17.53
C ALA A 33 -34.01 -28.65 -17.88
N ALA A 34 -34.29 -27.78 -16.91
CA ALA A 34 -35.10 -26.61 -17.17
C ALA A 34 -34.23 -25.63 -17.97
N TYR A 35 -34.84 -25.01 -18.98
CA TYR A 35 -34.19 -24.04 -19.84
C TYR A 35 -34.94 -22.73 -19.78
N GLY A 36 -34.20 -21.63 -19.94
CA GLY A 36 -34.74 -20.29 -20.09
C GLY A 36 -34.13 -19.56 -21.29
N THR A 37 -34.58 -18.33 -21.49
CA THR A 37 -33.96 -17.37 -22.40
C THR A 37 -33.51 -16.16 -21.60
N LEU A 38 -32.46 -15.50 -22.09
CA LEU A 38 -31.97 -14.24 -21.57
C LEU A 38 -31.81 -13.28 -22.74
N ALA A 39 -32.34 -12.07 -22.61
CA ALA A 39 -32.10 -11.00 -23.59
C ALA A 39 -31.64 -9.73 -22.89
N VAL A 40 -30.59 -9.12 -23.42
CA VAL A 40 -30.11 -7.80 -23.01
C VAL A 40 -30.76 -6.77 -23.91
N HIS A 41 -31.59 -5.90 -23.34
CA HIS A 41 -32.17 -4.75 -24.03
C HIS A 41 -31.19 -3.57 -23.93
N ASN A 42 -30.42 -3.39 -24.99
CA ASN A 42 -29.24 -2.53 -25.03
C ASN A 42 -29.59 -1.08 -25.34
N VAL A 43 -30.15 -0.39 -24.34
CA VAL A 43 -30.67 0.97 -24.48
C VAL A 43 -30.21 1.86 -23.34
N ALA A 44 -29.64 3.02 -23.69
CA ALA A 44 -29.19 4.03 -22.74
C ALA A 44 -30.11 5.25 -22.76
N GLN A 45 -30.19 5.96 -21.64
CA GLN A 45 -30.75 7.31 -21.62
C GLN A 45 -29.69 8.31 -22.12
N THR A 46 -30.08 9.22 -22.98
CA THR A 46 -29.22 10.31 -23.46
C THR A 46 -29.24 11.49 -22.48
N ALA A 47 -28.24 12.37 -22.54
CA ALA A 47 -28.11 13.51 -21.61
C ALA A 47 -29.31 14.49 -21.66
N ASP A 48 -30.05 14.54 -22.77
CA ASP A 48 -31.27 15.33 -22.96
C ASP A 48 -32.55 14.61 -22.50
N GLY A 49 -32.43 13.44 -21.85
CA GLY A 49 -33.55 12.64 -21.36
C GLY A 49 -34.21 11.77 -22.44
N GLY A 50 -33.62 11.67 -23.63
CA GLY A 50 -34.02 10.76 -24.69
C GLY A 50 -33.52 9.32 -24.47
N THR A 51 -33.59 8.51 -25.52
CA THR A 51 -33.20 7.10 -25.50
C THR A 51 -32.38 6.76 -26.73
N ALA A 52 -31.20 6.15 -26.52
CA ALA A 52 -30.30 5.69 -27.57
C ALA A 52 -30.28 4.16 -27.63
N ILE A 53 -30.60 3.60 -28.79
CA ILE A 53 -30.44 2.17 -29.06
C ILE A 53 -28.97 1.92 -29.42
N LEU A 54 -28.29 1.14 -28.59
CA LEU A 54 -26.86 0.85 -28.75
C LEU A 54 -26.67 -0.42 -29.59
N ALA A 55 -27.07 -0.34 -30.86
CA ALA A 55 -26.91 -1.44 -31.81
C ALA A 55 -25.42 -1.69 -32.12
N GLY A 56 -25.05 -2.94 -32.40
CA GLY A 56 -23.69 -3.34 -32.76
C GLY A 56 -22.78 -3.72 -31.60
N ASP A 57 -23.17 -3.45 -30.35
CA ASP A 57 -22.42 -3.93 -29.19
C ASP A 57 -22.52 -5.45 -29.03
N THR A 58 -21.44 -6.08 -28.58
CA THR A 58 -21.40 -7.50 -28.25
C THR A 58 -21.55 -7.70 -26.75
N TRP A 59 -22.50 -8.55 -26.38
CA TRP A 59 -22.70 -9.03 -25.02
C TRP A 59 -22.30 -10.49 -24.94
N SER A 60 -21.64 -10.87 -23.85
CA SER A 60 -21.23 -12.25 -23.58
C SER A 60 -21.76 -12.71 -22.23
N ILE A 61 -21.99 -14.01 -22.11
CA ILE A 61 -22.45 -14.64 -20.87
C ILE A 61 -21.52 -15.76 -20.44
N ALA A 62 -21.33 -15.91 -19.13
CA ALA A 62 -20.70 -17.08 -18.51
C ALA A 62 -21.66 -17.65 -17.46
N GLN A 63 -21.78 -18.98 -17.38
CA GLN A 63 -22.59 -19.63 -16.35
C GLN A 63 -21.75 -19.79 -15.08
N VAL A 64 -22.00 -18.93 -14.09
CA VAL A 64 -21.27 -18.90 -12.82
C VAL A 64 -21.76 -20.00 -11.89
N ALA A 65 -23.06 -20.29 -11.91
CA ALA A 65 -23.65 -21.34 -11.10
C ALA A 65 -24.79 -22.05 -11.82
N THR A 66 -24.95 -23.34 -11.54
CA THR A 66 -26.18 -24.08 -11.86
C THR A 66 -27.25 -23.77 -10.82
N ALA A 67 -28.53 -23.85 -11.22
CA ALA A 67 -29.65 -23.67 -10.30
C ALA A 67 -30.41 -24.99 -10.09
N ASP A 68 -30.70 -25.30 -8.83
CA ASP A 68 -31.72 -26.28 -8.45
C ASP A 68 -32.97 -25.56 -7.95
N ILE A 69 -34.14 -26.01 -8.40
CA ILE A 69 -35.43 -25.46 -8.00
C ILE A 69 -36.27 -26.60 -7.40
N PRO A 70 -36.16 -26.84 -6.07
CA PRO A 70 -36.84 -27.93 -5.41
C PRO A 70 -38.35 -27.90 -5.64
N ASN A 71 -38.88 -28.94 -6.27
CA ASN A 71 -40.31 -29.06 -6.62
C ASN A 71 -40.86 -27.91 -7.48
N GLY A 72 -40.01 -27.18 -8.21
CA GLY A 72 -40.43 -26.02 -9.00
C GLY A 72 -40.74 -24.77 -8.18
N ASP A 73 -40.42 -24.76 -6.87
CA ASP A 73 -40.59 -23.60 -6.00
C ASP A 73 -39.35 -22.68 -6.08
N VAL A 74 -39.45 -21.61 -6.86
CA VAL A 74 -38.36 -20.66 -7.10
C VAL A 74 -37.98 -19.83 -5.88
N SER A 75 -38.88 -19.74 -4.88
CA SER A 75 -38.52 -19.13 -3.59
C SER A 75 -37.46 -19.94 -2.83
N ARG A 76 -37.20 -21.18 -3.27
CA ARG A 76 -36.22 -22.11 -2.70
C ARG A 76 -35.08 -22.42 -3.66
N ILE A 77 -34.86 -21.58 -4.68
CA ILE A 77 -33.76 -21.74 -5.62
C ILE A 77 -32.44 -21.87 -4.87
N ALA A 78 -31.61 -22.81 -5.29
CA ALA A 78 -30.27 -23.01 -4.75
C ALA A 78 -29.26 -22.95 -5.89
N TYR A 79 -28.23 -22.13 -5.72
CA TYR A 79 -27.14 -22.01 -6.67
C TYR A 79 -25.95 -22.86 -6.26
N THR A 80 -25.36 -23.57 -7.21
CA THR A 80 -24.10 -24.30 -7.04
C THR A 80 -23.12 -23.81 -8.08
N ALA A 81 -22.01 -23.22 -7.64
CA ALA A 81 -20.96 -22.73 -8.54
C ALA A 81 -20.52 -23.83 -9.52
N THR A 82 -20.26 -23.45 -10.76
CA THR A 82 -19.67 -24.36 -11.77
C THR A 82 -18.18 -24.57 -11.48
N ASP A 83 -17.59 -25.59 -12.10
CA ASP A 83 -16.18 -25.97 -11.83
C ASP A 83 -15.22 -24.83 -12.18
N GLU A 84 -15.54 -24.06 -13.22
CA GLU A 84 -14.77 -22.90 -13.68
C GLU A 84 -14.82 -21.70 -12.70
N PHE A 85 -15.77 -21.72 -11.76
CA PHE A 85 -15.97 -20.71 -10.72
C PHE A 85 -15.94 -21.33 -9.31
N ALA A 86 -15.20 -22.43 -9.12
CA ALA A 86 -15.15 -23.17 -7.87
C ALA A 86 -14.62 -22.35 -6.66
N ASP A 87 -13.81 -21.33 -6.91
CA ASP A 87 -13.28 -20.44 -5.85
C ASP A 87 -14.40 -19.65 -5.16
N TRP A 88 -15.54 -19.45 -5.82
CA TRP A 88 -16.74 -18.81 -5.27
C TRP A 88 -17.81 -19.80 -4.79
N ALA A 89 -17.48 -21.08 -4.62
CA ALA A 89 -18.46 -22.10 -4.17
C ALA A 89 -19.04 -21.82 -2.77
N GLY A 90 -18.36 -21.02 -1.95
CA GLY A 90 -18.82 -20.61 -0.61
C GLY A 90 -19.78 -19.42 -0.60
N THR A 91 -20.06 -18.79 -1.74
CA THR A 91 -20.86 -17.57 -1.82
C THR A 91 -22.33 -17.83 -1.54
N ASP A 92 -22.92 -17.06 -0.63
CA ASP A 92 -24.37 -16.99 -0.45
C ASP A 92 -24.97 -16.01 -1.47
N TRP A 93 -25.14 -16.49 -2.71
CA TRP A 93 -25.59 -15.70 -3.87
C TRP A 93 -26.90 -14.94 -3.65
N LEU A 94 -27.78 -15.45 -2.77
CA LEU A 94 -29.08 -14.86 -2.48
C LEU A 94 -29.04 -13.79 -1.39
N ALA A 95 -28.00 -13.80 -0.55
CA ALA A 95 -27.81 -12.84 0.53
C ALA A 95 -27.07 -11.57 0.10
N LEU A 96 -26.46 -11.55 -1.09
CA LEU A 96 -25.77 -10.38 -1.63
C LEU A 96 -26.74 -9.21 -1.84
N ASP A 97 -26.40 -8.07 -1.26
CA ASP A 97 -27.06 -6.81 -1.60
C ASP A 97 -26.62 -6.30 -3.00
N SER A 98 -27.15 -5.14 -3.40
CA SER A 98 -26.88 -4.57 -4.73
C SER A 98 -25.41 -4.23 -4.95
N ASP A 99 -24.72 -3.73 -3.93
CA ASP A 99 -23.34 -3.25 -4.04
C ASP A 99 -22.40 -4.46 -4.03
N GLN A 100 -22.59 -5.39 -3.09
CA GLN A 100 -21.86 -6.67 -3.03
C GLN A 100 -22.00 -7.47 -4.32
N ARG A 101 -23.20 -7.47 -4.93
CA ARG A 101 -23.43 -8.13 -6.21
C ARG A 101 -22.70 -7.46 -7.37
N ALA A 102 -22.59 -6.13 -7.36
CA ALA A 102 -21.89 -5.38 -8.40
C ALA A 102 -20.37 -5.62 -8.30
N ASP A 103 -19.80 -5.57 -7.10
CA ASP A 103 -18.38 -5.83 -6.86
C ASP A 103 -18.02 -7.26 -7.26
N LEU A 104 -18.81 -8.25 -6.83
CA LEU A 104 -18.59 -9.64 -7.21
C LEU A 104 -18.76 -9.87 -8.72
N ALA A 105 -19.70 -9.19 -9.37
CA ALA A 105 -19.84 -9.29 -10.83
C ALA A 105 -18.63 -8.73 -11.58
N ALA A 106 -17.95 -7.71 -11.04
CA ALA A 106 -16.71 -7.18 -11.59
C ALA A 106 -15.57 -8.20 -11.44
N GLU A 107 -15.35 -8.73 -10.24
CA GLU A 107 -14.33 -9.76 -9.97
C GLU A 107 -14.51 -11.00 -10.86
N LEU A 108 -15.74 -11.49 -10.98
CA LEU A 108 -16.07 -12.62 -11.85
C LEU A 108 -15.88 -12.30 -13.34
N ALA A 109 -16.03 -11.04 -13.74
CA ALA A 109 -15.79 -10.61 -15.11
C ALA A 109 -14.31 -10.60 -15.47
N ASP A 110 -13.46 -10.17 -14.54
CA ASP A 110 -12.00 -10.21 -14.72
C ASP A 110 -11.52 -11.65 -14.82
N HIS A 111 -11.97 -12.53 -13.91
CA HIS A 111 -11.69 -13.97 -13.98
C HIS A 111 -12.18 -14.60 -15.29
N ALA A 112 -13.41 -14.30 -15.70
CA ALA A 112 -13.97 -14.85 -16.93
C ALA A 112 -13.23 -14.38 -18.19
N ALA A 113 -12.72 -13.14 -18.20
CA ALA A 113 -11.92 -12.61 -19.29
C ALA A 113 -10.51 -13.22 -19.32
N GLU A 114 -9.84 -13.30 -18.17
CA GLU A 114 -8.48 -13.88 -18.05
C GLU A 114 -8.44 -15.36 -18.47
N HIS A 115 -9.52 -16.09 -18.20
CA HIS A 115 -9.62 -17.53 -18.43
C HIS A 115 -10.47 -17.94 -19.64
N ASP A 116 -10.90 -16.99 -20.49
CA ASP A 116 -11.71 -17.23 -21.69
C ASP A 116 -13.02 -18.04 -21.40
N LEU A 117 -13.73 -17.71 -20.31
CA LEU A 117 -14.86 -18.51 -19.79
C LEU A 117 -16.24 -18.13 -20.36
N TYR A 118 -16.32 -17.23 -21.33
CA TYR A 118 -17.60 -16.84 -21.92
C TYR A 118 -18.21 -17.98 -22.75
N ALA A 119 -19.37 -18.48 -22.32
CA ALA A 119 -20.07 -19.59 -22.93
C ALA A 119 -20.78 -19.22 -24.25
N ALA A 120 -21.17 -17.96 -24.41
CA ALA A 120 -21.74 -17.43 -25.65
C ALA A 120 -21.65 -15.91 -25.73
N SER A 121 -21.72 -15.41 -26.95
CA SER A 121 -21.80 -13.98 -27.26
C SER A 121 -22.91 -13.70 -28.27
N ALA A 122 -23.55 -12.54 -28.15
CA ALA A 122 -24.58 -12.05 -29.05
C ALA A 122 -24.38 -10.55 -29.32
N VAL A 123 -24.57 -10.14 -30.58
CA VAL A 123 -24.50 -8.73 -31.00
C VAL A 123 -25.89 -8.11 -30.91
N ALA A 124 -26.01 -6.94 -30.31
CA ALA A 124 -27.25 -6.19 -30.20
C ALA A 124 -27.73 -5.75 -31.60
N GLY A 125 -28.95 -6.13 -31.95
CA GLY A 125 -29.59 -5.78 -33.23
C GLY A 125 -30.01 -4.30 -33.32
N ALA A 126 -30.62 -3.93 -34.45
CA ALA A 126 -31.19 -2.59 -34.64
C ALA A 126 -32.38 -2.27 -33.70
N ASP A 127 -32.95 -3.31 -33.09
CA ASP A 127 -33.97 -3.23 -32.03
C ASP A 127 -33.36 -3.13 -30.62
N GLY A 128 -32.02 -3.16 -30.51
CA GLY A 128 -31.29 -3.09 -29.26
C GLY A 128 -31.15 -4.43 -28.54
N TYR A 129 -31.68 -5.54 -29.05
CA TYR A 129 -31.62 -6.80 -28.30
C TYR A 129 -30.41 -7.64 -28.67
N ALA A 130 -29.66 -8.08 -27.65
CA ALA A 130 -28.73 -9.20 -27.72
C ALA A 130 -29.38 -10.39 -26.99
N SER A 131 -29.70 -11.47 -27.72
CA SER A 131 -30.51 -12.58 -27.19
C SER A 131 -29.73 -13.89 -27.10
N PHE A 132 -29.93 -14.59 -25.98
CA PHE A 132 -29.35 -15.86 -25.62
C PHE A 132 -30.49 -16.87 -25.39
N GLY A 133 -30.63 -17.86 -26.28
CA GLY A 133 -31.74 -18.82 -26.23
C GLY A 133 -31.33 -20.21 -25.73
N SER A 134 -32.26 -20.90 -25.04
CA SER A 134 -32.15 -22.31 -24.63
C SER A 134 -30.98 -22.61 -23.68
N TRP A 135 -30.82 -21.80 -22.63
CA TRP A 135 -29.78 -21.96 -21.62
C TRP A 135 -30.30 -22.65 -20.37
N GLN A 136 -29.45 -23.48 -19.74
CA GLN A 136 -29.83 -24.16 -18.50
C GLN A 136 -30.22 -23.14 -17.44
N ILE A 137 -31.09 -23.51 -16.51
CA ILE A 137 -31.33 -22.65 -15.35
C ILE A 137 -30.05 -22.51 -14.52
N GLY A 138 -29.77 -21.29 -14.06
CA GLY A 138 -28.51 -20.96 -13.43
C GLY A 138 -28.35 -19.48 -13.13
N LEU A 139 -27.22 -19.13 -12.54
CA LEU A 139 -26.75 -17.77 -12.38
C LEU A 139 -25.75 -17.46 -13.49
N TYR A 140 -25.99 -16.39 -14.22
CA TYR A 140 -25.17 -15.98 -15.35
C TYR A 140 -24.49 -14.65 -15.06
N LEU A 141 -23.18 -14.60 -15.32
CA LEU A 141 -22.47 -13.34 -15.48
C LEU A 141 -22.75 -12.82 -16.90
N VAL A 142 -23.11 -11.55 -17.02
CA VAL A 142 -23.44 -10.88 -18.28
C VAL A 142 -22.52 -9.68 -18.44
N VAL A 143 -21.71 -9.66 -19.51
CA VAL A 143 -20.66 -8.66 -19.74
C VAL A 143 -20.78 -8.07 -21.14
N ARG A 144 -20.62 -6.76 -21.27
CA ARG A 144 -20.49 -6.09 -22.57
C ARG A 144 -19.04 -6.20 -23.03
N THR A 145 -18.74 -7.16 -23.89
CA THR A 145 -17.36 -7.53 -24.29
C THR A 145 -16.93 -6.92 -25.61
N GLY A 146 -17.84 -6.27 -26.35
CA GLY A 146 -17.50 -5.53 -27.56
C GLY A 146 -18.36 -4.29 -27.67
N ILE A 147 -17.75 -3.16 -27.98
CA ILE A 147 -18.42 -1.86 -28.05
C ILE A 147 -18.26 -1.35 -29.47
N ALA A 148 -19.37 -1.00 -30.13
CA ALA A 148 -19.29 -0.33 -31.42
C ALA A 148 -18.81 1.12 -31.22
N ASP A 149 -18.00 1.66 -32.14
CA ASP A 149 -17.41 3.02 -32.04
C ASP A 149 -18.46 4.09 -31.71
N ALA A 150 -19.64 3.99 -32.31
CA ALA A 150 -20.76 4.92 -32.09
C ALA A 150 -21.31 4.92 -30.64
N ASN A 151 -21.01 3.86 -29.88
CA ASN A 151 -21.53 3.64 -28.53
C ASN A 151 -20.42 3.74 -27.46
N ALA A 152 -19.20 4.18 -27.81
CA ALA A 152 -18.05 4.25 -26.90
C ALA A 152 -18.29 5.13 -25.66
N ALA A 153 -19.13 6.17 -25.80
CA ALA A 153 -19.50 7.08 -24.72
C ALA A 153 -20.45 6.48 -23.66
N TYR A 154 -20.93 5.25 -23.85
CA TYR A 154 -21.80 4.56 -22.90
C TYR A 154 -21.02 3.41 -22.27
N ALA A 155 -20.97 3.34 -20.94
CA ALA A 155 -20.38 2.21 -20.23
C ALA A 155 -21.42 1.51 -19.37
N ALA A 156 -21.40 0.18 -19.37
CA ALA A 156 -22.26 -0.65 -18.52
C ALA A 156 -21.38 -1.55 -17.65
N ALA A 157 -21.79 -1.75 -16.40
CA ALA A 157 -21.13 -2.69 -15.50
C ALA A 157 -21.50 -4.15 -15.83
N PRO A 158 -20.62 -5.11 -15.56
CA PRO A 158 -20.98 -6.53 -15.49
C PRO A 158 -22.14 -6.76 -14.53
N MET A 159 -22.95 -7.78 -14.78
CA MET A 159 -24.14 -8.09 -13.98
C MET A 159 -24.27 -9.59 -13.72
N LEU A 160 -24.72 -9.94 -12.52
CA LEU A 160 -25.18 -11.30 -12.19
C LEU A 160 -26.69 -11.41 -12.37
N VAL A 161 -27.11 -12.36 -13.20
CA VAL A 161 -28.50 -12.53 -13.63
C VAL A 161 -28.93 -13.98 -13.45
N GLY A 162 -29.96 -14.20 -12.62
CA GLY A 162 -30.59 -15.52 -12.47
C GLY A 162 -31.52 -15.82 -13.64
N VAL A 163 -31.43 -17.05 -14.16
CA VAL A 163 -32.38 -17.62 -15.13
C VAL A 163 -32.93 -18.92 -14.52
N PRO A 164 -34.22 -19.00 -14.13
CA PRO A 164 -35.20 -17.92 -14.12
C PRO A 164 -34.89 -16.86 -13.05
N THR A 165 -35.53 -15.71 -13.17
CA THR A 165 -35.61 -14.71 -12.09
C THR A 165 -36.99 -14.75 -11.42
N SER A 166 -37.09 -14.21 -10.21
CA SER A 166 -38.36 -14.06 -9.47
C SER A 166 -38.50 -12.65 -8.93
N GLU A 167 -39.57 -11.97 -9.31
CA GLU A 167 -39.93 -10.64 -8.82
C GLU A 167 -41.40 -10.68 -8.36
N ASP A 168 -41.69 -10.22 -7.14
CA ASP A 168 -43.03 -10.28 -6.52
C ASP A 168 -43.72 -11.67 -6.58
N GLY A 169 -42.92 -12.74 -6.54
CA GLY A 169 -43.41 -14.12 -6.62
C GLY A 169 -43.78 -14.59 -8.03
N VAL A 170 -43.56 -13.77 -9.06
CA VAL A 170 -43.70 -14.15 -10.47
C VAL A 170 -42.35 -14.64 -10.99
N VAL A 171 -42.33 -15.88 -11.45
CA VAL A 171 -41.14 -16.52 -12.02
C VAL A 171 -41.09 -16.29 -13.51
N THR A 172 -39.97 -15.77 -13.99
CA THR A 172 -39.75 -15.46 -15.39
C THR A 172 -38.57 -16.30 -15.92
N TYR A 173 -38.87 -17.21 -16.84
CA TYR A 173 -37.87 -18.01 -17.56
C TYR A 173 -37.37 -17.31 -18.82
N ASP A 174 -38.15 -16.39 -19.37
CA ASP A 174 -37.75 -15.51 -20.48
C ASP A 174 -37.27 -14.18 -19.91
N VAL A 175 -36.04 -14.18 -19.40
CA VAL A 175 -35.46 -13.06 -18.66
C VAL A 175 -35.06 -11.96 -19.64
N GLN A 176 -35.46 -10.74 -19.35
CA GLN A 176 -34.99 -9.56 -20.05
C GLN A 176 -34.35 -8.62 -19.05
N ILE A 177 -33.15 -8.14 -19.36
CA ILE A 177 -32.44 -7.18 -18.54
C ILE A 177 -32.18 -5.91 -19.34
N GLN A 178 -32.19 -4.77 -18.65
CA GLN A 178 -31.74 -3.50 -19.22
C GLN A 178 -30.51 -3.05 -18.43
N PRO A 179 -29.32 -3.01 -19.06
CA PRO A 179 -28.11 -2.53 -18.40
C PRO A 179 -28.26 -1.08 -17.95
N LYS A 180 -27.66 -0.75 -16.81
CA LYS A 180 -27.51 0.63 -16.36
C LYS A 180 -26.26 1.23 -17.01
N TYR A 181 -26.44 2.38 -17.64
CA TYR A 181 -25.39 3.07 -18.38
C TYR A 181 -24.85 4.29 -17.64
N GLU A 182 -23.53 4.37 -17.59
CA GLU A 182 -22.77 5.59 -17.31
C GLU A 182 -22.47 6.29 -18.63
N TRP A 183 -22.78 7.59 -18.70
CA TRP A 183 -22.75 8.36 -19.96
C TRP A 183 -21.79 9.55 -19.93
N ALA A 184 -21.18 9.84 -18.78
CA ALA A 184 -20.20 10.91 -18.65
C ALA A 184 -18.80 10.30 -18.57
N ALA A 185 -17.91 10.71 -19.48
CA ALA A 185 -16.48 10.48 -19.33
C ALA A 185 -16.00 11.28 -18.12
N ARG A 186 -15.40 10.60 -17.14
CA ARG A 186 -14.91 11.20 -15.91
C ARG A 186 -13.49 10.78 -15.65
N LEU A 187 -12.70 11.77 -15.30
CA LEU A 187 -11.36 11.64 -14.79
C LEU A 187 -11.35 12.16 -13.38
N ARG A 188 -10.67 11.46 -12.48
CA ARG A 188 -10.33 11.95 -11.17
C ARG A 188 -8.81 12.01 -11.05
N ILE A 189 -8.29 13.17 -10.69
CA ILE A 189 -6.88 13.41 -10.44
C ILE A 189 -6.74 13.49 -8.92
N ARG A 190 -6.02 12.55 -8.33
CA ARG A 190 -5.75 12.49 -6.89
C ARG A 190 -4.29 12.83 -6.62
N ALA A 191 -4.02 13.84 -5.81
CA ALA A 191 -2.67 14.08 -5.31
C ALA A 191 -2.23 12.91 -4.42
N GLU A 192 -0.94 12.58 -4.40
CA GLU A 192 -0.40 11.48 -3.60
C GLU A 192 0.56 12.00 -2.53
N GLU A 193 0.55 11.36 -1.35
CA GLU A 193 1.45 11.74 -0.25
C GLU A 193 2.92 11.56 -0.66
N ILE A 194 3.68 12.66 -0.55
CA ILE A 194 5.13 12.70 -0.66
C ILE A 194 5.72 13.06 0.71
N VAL A 195 6.86 12.46 1.06
CA VAL A 195 7.67 12.86 2.20
C VAL A 195 8.92 13.52 1.65
N ALA A 196 9.30 14.66 2.20
CA ALA A 196 10.49 15.41 1.79
C ALA A 196 11.17 16.07 3.00
N TYR A 197 12.31 16.71 2.76
CA TYR A 197 13.07 17.45 3.78
C TYR A 197 13.16 18.92 3.40
N THR A 198 12.99 19.80 4.40
CA THR A 198 12.99 21.26 4.23
C THR A 198 14.18 21.78 3.42
N GLY A 199 13.95 22.77 2.57
CA GLY A 199 14.96 23.53 1.84
C GLY A 199 15.42 22.88 0.55
N GLY A 200 14.68 21.91 0.02
CA GLY A 200 14.95 21.33 -1.29
C GLY A 200 14.15 22.02 -2.38
N ASP A 201 14.80 22.35 -3.50
CA ASP A 201 14.10 22.77 -4.70
C ASP A 201 13.74 21.55 -5.58
N SER A 202 12.56 21.55 -6.21
CA SER A 202 12.24 20.60 -7.27
C SER A 202 13.09 20.85 -8.51
N MET A 203 13.02 19.92 -9.47
CA MET A 203 13.69 20.05 -10.76
C MET A 203 13.26 21.31 -11.55
N HIS A 204 12.13 21.91 -11.19
CA HIS A 204 11.61 23.14 -11.78
C HIS A 204 11.98 24.40 -10.98
N GLY A 205 12.74 24.26 -9.90
CA GLY A 205 13.14 25.36 -9.02
C GLY A 205 12.02 25.81 -8.07
N GLU A 206 11.00 24.98 -7.86
CA GLU A 206 9.95 25.25 -6.87
C GLU A 206 10.40 24.76 -5.50
N PRO A 207 10.10 25.48 -4.41
CA PRO A 207 10.58 25.16 -3.05
C PRO A 207 9.82 23.99 -2.39
N PHE A 208 9.23 23.10 -3.18
CA PHE A 208 8.54 21.88 -2.76
C PHE A 208 8.86 20.78 -3.79
N PRO A 209 8.84 19.49 -3.43
CA PRO A 209 9.00 18.41 -4.42
C PRO A 209 7.82 18.39 -5.40
N SER A 210 8.03 17.84 -6.58
CA SER A 210 6.98 17.76 -7.60
C SER A 210 5.81 16.90 -7.12
N VAL A 211 4.57 17.37 -7.29
CA VAL A 211 3.39 16.60 -6.92
C VAL A 211 3.23 15.40 -7.84
N ARG A 212 2.96 14.23 -7.25
CA ARG A 212 2.54 13.03 -7.99
C ARG A 212 1.03 12.94 -7.95
N TYR A 213 0.45 12.65 -9.09
CA TYR A 213 -0.97 12.46 -9.24
C TYR A 213 -1.27 11.04 -9.68
N ARG A 214 -2.22 10.40 -8.99
CA ARG A 214 -2.87 9.19 -9.48
C ARG A 214 -4.08 9.60 -10.31
N VAL A 215 -4.15 9.10 -11.53
CA VAL A 215 -5.21 9.44 -12.48
C VAL A 215 -6.17 8.24 -12.61
N LEU A 216 -7.40 8.46 -12.17
CA LEU A 216 -8.45 7.44 -12.12
C LEU A 216 -9.50 7.76 -13.18
N MET A 217 -9.68 6.85 -14.13
CA MET A 217 -10.66 6.99 -15.19
C MET A 217 -11.88 6.12 -14.91
N ASN A 218 -13.08 6.65 -15.15
CA ASN A 218 -14.25 5.79 -15.18
C ASN A 218 -14.27 4.92 -16.45
N ARG A 219 -15.13 3.88 -16.46
CA ARG A 219 -15.21 2.94 -17.59
C ARG A 219 -15.54 3.64 -18.91
N THR A 220 -16.37 4.67 -18.90
CA THR A 220 -16.69 5.46 -20.10
C THR A 220 -15.43 6.11 -20.70
N LEU A 221 -14.61 6.75 -19.87
CA LEU A 221 -13.38 7.39 -20.34
C LEU A 221 -12.35 6.36 -20.82
N ARG A 222 -12.16 5.24 -20.09
CA ARG A 222 -11.27 4.15 -20.53
C ARG A 222 -11.62 3.60 -21.90
N ASN A 223 -12.91 3.41 -22.18
CA ASN A 223 -13.36 2.94 -23.48
C ASN A 223 -13.10 3.96 -24.61
N LEU A 224 -13.07 5.26 -24.30
CA LEU A 224 -12.81 6.32 -25.28
C LEU A 224 -11.31 6.45 -25.60
N VAL A 225 -10.44 6.37 -24.60
CA VAL A 225 -8.98 6.49 -24.79
C VAL A 225 -8.31 5.19 -25.21
N GLY A 226 -8.94 4.04 -24.91
CA GLY A 226 -8.40 2.73 -25.25
C GLY A 226 -6.99 2.51 -24.70
N ASP A 227 -6.11 1.93 -25.53
CA ASP A 227 -4.72 1.62 -25.17
C ASP A 227 -3.84 2.88 -24.99
N GLU A 228 -4.31 4.07 -25.39
CA GLU A 228 -3.55 5.31 -25.21
C GLU A 228 -3.54 5.80 -23.74
N GLY A 229 -4.44 5.27 -22.89
CA GLY A 229 -4.52 5.62 -21.47
C GLY A 229 -4.63 7.13 -21.26
N VAL A 230 -3.85 7.69 -20.32
CA VAL A 230 -3.78 9.15 -20.11
C VAL A 230 -3.27 9.94 -21.31
N GLY A 231 -2.50 9.31 -22.20
CA GLY A 231 -1.96 9.94 -23.41
C GLY A 231 -3.05 10.32 -24.42
N GLY A 232 -4.21 9.66 -24.37
CA GLY A 232 -5.36 9.96 -25.23
C GLY A 232 -6.21 11.14 -24.76
N ILE A 233 -5.82 11.84 -23.68
CA ILE A 233 -6.58 12.94 -23.08
C ILE A 233 -5.85 14.27 -23.34
N ASP A 234 -6.55 15.21 -23.97
CA ASP A 234 -6.13 16.60 -24.13
C ASP A 234 -6.52 17.41 -22.89
N PHE A 235 -5.55 18.01 -22.19
CA PHE A 235 -5.78 18.94 -21.09
C PHE A 235 -5.55 20.40 -21.51
N THR A 236 -6.31 21.32 -20.92
CA THR A 236 -6.06 22.76 -20.96
C THR A 236 -6.19 23.32 -19.55
N TYR A 237 -5.29 24.20 -19.15
CA TYR A 237 -5.32 24.87 -17.85
C TYR A 237 -5.04 26.37 -18.02
N ARG A 238 -5.80 27.24 -17.34
CA ARG A 238 -5.78 28.71 -17.47
C ARG A 238 -5.78 29.30 -18.88
N GLY A 239 -6.35 28.56 -19.84
CA GLY A 239 -6.35 28.96 -21.25
C GLY A 239 -4.96 28.90 -21.92
N GLY A 240 -4.03 28.15 -21.33
CA GLY A 240 -2.73 27.81 -21.91
C GLY A 240 -2.83 26.88 -23.13
N GLU A 241 -1.68 26.43 -23.62
CA GLU A 241 -1.63 25.45 -24.70
C GLU A 241 -2.15 24.09 -24.23
N ARG A 242 -2.65 23.28 -25.18
CA ARG A 242 -3.04 21.91 -24.86
C ARG A 242 -1.81 21.09 -24.53
N PHE A 243 -1.93 20.28 -23.49
CA PHE A 243 -0.91 19.32 -23.09
C PHE A 243 -1.54 17.93 -22.89
N SER A 244 -0.73 16.90 -23.08
CA SER A 244 -1.09 15.52 -22.79
C SER A 244 -0.18 15.03 -21.68
N LEU A 245 -0.72 14.20 -20.80
CA LEU A 245 0.06 13.63 -19.72
C LEU A 245 0.94 12.52 -20.27
N THR A 246 2.20 12.52 -19.85
CA THR A 246 3.10 11.39 -20.09
C THR A 246 3.23 10.62 -18.79
N ASP A 247 3.02 9.32 -18.85
CA ASP A 247 3.09 8.43 -17.70
C ASP A 247 4.50 8.43 -17.09
N VAL A 248 4.58 8.57 -15.77
CA VAL A 248 5.83 8.49 -15.00
C VAL A 248 6.11 7.04 -14.59
N HIS A 249 5.08 6.17 -14.58
CA HIS A 249 5.21 4.74 -14.31
C HIS A 249 4.04 3.88 -14.89
N ALA A 250 4.23 3.37 -16.11
CA ALA A 250 3.26 2.52 -16.83
C ALA A 250 3.17 1.06 -16.35
N THR A 251 3.09 0.83 -15.04
CA THR A 251 2.95 -0.52 -14.48
C THR A 251 1.62 -0.70 -13.75
N GLY A 252 0.52 -0.75 -14.49
CA GLY A 252 -0.80 -1.11 -13.95
C GLY A 252 -1.97 -0.51 -14.73
N ASP A 253 -3.19 -0.70 -14.22
CA ASP A 253 -4.45 -0.10 -14.71
C ASP A 253 -4.63 1.37 -14.28
N GLU A 254 -3.62 1.94 -13.62
CA GLU A 254 -3.66 3.27 -13.02
C GLU A 254 -2.43 4.05 -13.41
N ASP A 255 -2.66 5.27 -13.87
CA ASP A 255 -1.62 6.13 -14.40
C ASP A 255 -1.13 7.07 -13.28
N TYR A 256 0.15 6.98 -12.96
CA TYR A 256 0.80 7.90 -12.02
C TYR A 256 1.63 8.91 -12.81
N VAL A 257 1.37 10.19 -12.60
CA VAL A 257 1.91 11.27 -13.42
C VAL A 257 2.46 12.40 -12.56
N VAL A 258 3.39 13.16 -13.14
CA VAL A 258 3.69 14.52 -12.74
C VAL A 258 3.09 15.42 -13.81
N ILE A 259 2.43 16.50 -13.39
CA ILE A 259 1.78 17.45 -14.30
C ILE A 259 2.42 18.83 -14.10
N PRO A 260 3.55 19.13 -14.78
CA PRO A 260 4.28 20.38 -14.60
C PRO A 260 3.47 21.63 -14.97
N GLU A 261 2.43 21.49 -15.76
CA GLU A 261 1.55 22.59 -16.16
C GLU A 261 0.61 23.07 -15.04
N LEU A 262 0.43 22.29 -13.97
CA LEU A 262 -0.44 22.68 -12.84
C LEU A 262 0.34 23.51 -11.83
N ASP A 263 -0.19 24.70 -11.50
CA ASP A 263 0.35 25.52 -10.41
C ASP A 263 -0.15 24.94 -9.08
N ASN A 264 0.71 24.13 -8.44
CA ASN A 264 0.39 23.53 -7.15
C ASN A 264 0.45 24.58 -6.05
N VAL A 265 -0.52 24.53 -5.13
CA VAL A 265 -0.58 25.38 -3.94
C VAL A 265 -0.39 24.51 -2.72
N PHE A 266 0.53 24.89 -1.85
CA PHE A 266 0.76 24.19 -0.59
C PHE A 266 0.25 25.05 0.56
N THR A 267 -0.63 24.51 1.38
CA THR A 267 -1.15 25.22 2.56
C THR A 267 -0.71 24.50 3.82
N TYR A 268 0.09 25.15 4.67
CA TYR A 268 0.56 24.56 5.91
C TYR A 268 -0.61 24.27 6.85
N ILE A 269 -0.77 23.02 7.28
CA ILE A 269 -1.85 22.58 8.19
C ILE A 269 -1.33 22.05 9.54
N GLY A 270 -0.01 21.95 9.70
CA GLY A 270 0.64 21.44 10.92
C GLY A 270 0.36 19.97 11.20
N LEU A 271 0.72 19.51 12.41
CA LEU A 271 0.38 18.18 12.94
C LEU A 271 -0.31 18.32 14.30
N ASP A 272 -1.23 17.41 14.62
CA ASP A 272 -1.82 17.24 15.94
C ASP A 272 -0.90 16.42 16.86
N GLU A 273 -1.21 16.40 18.16
CA GLU A 273 -0.44 15.76 19.26
C GLU A 273 -0.13 14.26 19.08
N ASN A 274 -0.75 13.59 18.08
CA ASN A 274 -0.56 12.19 17.75
C ASN A 274 0.15 11.98 16.40
N GLY A 275 0.66 13.05 15.79
CA GLY A 275 1.22 13.01 14.44
C GLY A 275 0.15 12.81 13.35
N THR A 276 -1.11 13.09 13.66
CA THR A 276 -2.22 13.10 12.69
C THR A 276 -2.41 14.52 12.17
N THR A 277 -3.00 14.69 10.99
CA THR A 277 -3.45 16.01 10.52
C THR A 277 -4.39 16.66 11.55
N TYR A 278 -4.38 17.98 11.66
CA TYR A 278 -5.56 18.70 12.16
C TYR A 278 -6.76 18.30 11.30
N GLN A 279 -7.56 17.34 11.74
CA GLN A 279 -8.86 17.13 11.13
C GLN A 279 -9.68 18.38 11.45
N SER A 280 -10.00 19.17 10.42
CA SER A 280 -11.16 20.04 10.52
C SER A 280 -12.34 19.14 10.84
N ALA A 281 -12.77 19.14 12.10
CA ALA A 281 -13.97 18.49 12.57
C ALA A 281 -15.15 19.00 11.74
N ASP A 282 -15.59 18.21 10.75
CA ASP A 282 -16.97 18.05 10.28
C ASP A 282 -16.99 17.32 8.92
N ARG A 283 -16.60 16.04 8.92
CA ARG A 283 -17.03 15.06 7.91
C ARG A 283 -18.13 14.15 8.47
N GLN A 284 -19.15 14.73 9.11
CA GLN A 284 -20.40 14.01 9.36
C GLN A 284 -21.45 14.45 8.33
N ALA A 285 -21.75 13.53 7.42
CA ALA A 285 -22.96 13.58 6.62
C ALA A 285 -24.18 13.49 7.55
N GLU A 286 -24.81 14.61 7.85
CA GLU A 286 -26.23 14.59 8.22
C GLU A 286 -27.03 14.41 6.94
N SER A 287 -27.31 13.15 6.61
CA SER A 287 -28.41 12.81 5.73
C SER A 287 -29.72 13.03 6.49
N ASP A 288 -30.47 14.08 6.16
CA ASP A 288 -31.92 13.98 6.28
C ASP A 288 -32.65 14.91 5.28
N GLY A 289 -33.61 14.32 4.56
CA GLY A 289 -34.62 15.04 3.77
C GLY A 289 -34.20 15.40 2.33
N GLY A 290 -34.49 14.50 1.39
CA GLY A 290 -34.01 14.57 0.02
C GLY A 290 -34.36 15.82 -0.77
N HIS A 291 -33.41 16.25 -1.59
CA HIS A 291 -33.55 16.85 -2.91
C HIS A 291 -32.20 16.67 -3.62
N THR A 292 -32.27 16.35 -4.92
CA THR A 292 -31.18 16.31 -5.93
C THR A 292 -29.76 16.51 -5.40
N ALA A 293 -28.93 15.46 -5.46
CA ALA A 293 -27.50 15.55 -5.26
C ALA A 293 -26.91 16.57 -6.26
N THR A 294 -26.78 17.81 -5.82
CA THR A 294 -25.87 18.78 -6.44
C THR A 294 -24.46 18.22 -6.31
N PRO A 295 -23.62 18.30 -7.36
CA PRO A 295 -22.21 17.91 -7.23
C PRO A 295 -21.63 18.68 -6.05
N VAL A 296 -20.90 17.97 -5.20
CA VAL A 296 -20.14 18.58 -4.10
C VAL A 296 -19.22 19.61 -4.74
N VAL A 297 -19.58 20.88 -4.62
CA VAL A 297 -18.66 21.97 -4.90
C VAL A 297 -17.56 21.81 -3.85
N LEU A 298 -16.39 21.33 -4.30
CA LEU A 298 -15.14 21.38 -3.56
C LEU A 298 -14.96 22.82 -3.05
N ARG A 299 -15.38 23.08 -1.82
CA ARG A 299 -14.90 24.25 -1.08
C ARG A 299 -13.51 23.86 -0.61
N THR A 300 -12.52 24.31 -1.37
CA THR A 300 -11.10 24.25 -1.00
C THR A 300 -10.91 24.92 0.35
N ILE A 301 -10.10 24.30 1.21
CA ILE A 301 -9.60 24.86 2.47
C ILE A 301 -8.85 26.21 2.26
N ALA A 302 -8.54 26.56 0.99
CA ALA A 302 -8.01 27.84 0.54
C ALA A 302 -8.75 29.09 1.08
N ASP A 303 -10.00 28.99 1.53
CA ASP A 303 -10.73 30.16 2.06
C ASP A 303 -10.31 30.57 3.50
N VAL A 304 -9.43 29.82 4.18
CA VAL A 304 -9.10 30.10 5.61
C VAL A 304 -7.60 30.20 5.93
N MET A 305 -6.69 29.70 5.09
CA MET A 305 -5.24 29.76 5.34
C MET A 305 -4.46 30.17 4.08
N GLU A 306 -3.42 30.99 4.25
CA GLU A 306 -2.57 31.51 3.18
C GLU A 306 -1.67 30.40 2.62
N ALA A 307 -1.44 30.41 1.30
CA ALA A 307 -0.48 29.51 0.66
C ALA A 307 0.92 29.74 1.23
N ALA A 308 1.66 28.66 1.45
CA ALA A 308 3.05 28.72 1.85
C ALA A 308 3.93 29.07 0.64
N ASP A 309 4.86 30.00 0.84
CA ASP A 309 5.83 30.38 -0.19
C ASP A 309 6.93 29.33 -0.37
N ASP A 310 7.22 28.52 0.66
CA ASP A 310 8.31 27.53 0.69
C ASP A 310 8.12 26.39 1.72
N ASP A 311 9.01 25.40 1.64
CA ASP A 311 9.10 24.25 2.53
C ASP A 311 10.05 24.45 3.74
N ARG A 312 10.40 25.69 4.13
CA ARG A 312 11.32 25.91 5.28
C ARG A 312 10.74 25.45 6.63
N THR A 313 9.42 25.27 6.68
CA THR A 313 8.70 24.82 7.88
C THR A 313 8.37 23.33 7.78
N GLY A 314 8.94 22.52 8.65
CA GLY A 314 8.54 21.11 8.77
C GLY A 314 7.11 20.97 9.26
N GLY A 315 6.35 20.04 8.67
CA GLY A 315 4.95 19.78 8.98
C GLY A 315 4.19 19.16 7.82
N MET A 316 2.87 19.12 7.94
CA MET A 316 2.00 18.71 6.84
C MET A 316 1.48 19.92 6.10
N TYR A 317 1.35 19.78 4.79
CA TYR A 317 0.74 20.76 3.91
C TYR A 317 -0.34 20.08 3.07
N ASP A 318 -1.49 20.73 2.93
CA ASP A 318 -2.49 20.33 1.94
C ASP A 318 -2.02 20.72 0.54
N ILE A 319 -2.26 19.83 -0.43
CA ILE A 319 -1.97 20.06 -1.84
C ILE A 319 -3.24 20.57 -2.53
N GLY A 320 -3.16 21.76 -3.10
CA GLY A 320 -4.17 22.36 -3.98
C GLY A 320 -3.62 22.61 -5.38
N ILE A 321 -4.52 23.01 -6.27
CA ILE A 321 -4.18 23.52 -7.61
C ILE A 321 -4.83 24.90 -7.69
N ASP A 322 -4.04 25.93 -7.98
CA ASP A 322 -4.56 27.29 -8.11
C ASP A 322 -5.44 27.41 -9.38
N ASP A 323 -6.52 28.21 -9.35
CA ASP A 323 -7.53 28.28 -10.42
C ASP A 323 -7.96 26.89 -10.99
N LEU A 324 -8.15 25.88 -10.13
CA LEU A 324 -8.51 24.51 -10.50
C LEU A 324 -9.71 24.45 -11.47
N GLU A 325 -10.68 25.34 -11.34
CA GLU A 325 -11.87 25.39 -12.21
C GLU A 325 -11.54 25.69 -13.69
N THR A 326 -10.32 26.13 -13.97
CA THR A 326 -9.82 26.36 -15.34
C THR A 326 -9.19 25.11 -15.96
N LEU A 327 -8.93 24.06 -15.15
CA LEU A 327 -8.47 22.77 -15.64
C LEU A 327 -9.61 22.06 -16.35
N THR A 328 -9.42 21.81 -17.64
CA THR A 328 -10.38 21.11 -18.50
C THR A 328 -9.70 19.97 -19.22
N ALA A 329 -10.46 18.90 -19.47
CA ALA A 329 -9.99 17.75 -20.23
C ALA A 329 -10.95 17.43 -21.37
N SER A 330 -10.44 16.86 -22.45
CA SER A 330 -11.23 16.39 -23.57
C SER A 330 -10.62 15.19 -24.28
N VAL A 331 -11.45 14.36 -24.91
CA VAL A 331 -11.02 13.30 -25.84
C VAL A 331 -11.70 13.59 -27.17
N ASP A 332 -10.93 13.71 -28.25
CA ASP A 332 -11.43 14.10 -29.58
C ASP A 332 -12.32 15.37 -29.57
N GLY A 333 -12.01 16.31 -28.67
CA GLY A 333 -12.77 17.56 -28.47
C GLY A 333 -14.10 17.38 -27.73
N GLN A 334 -14.45 16.18 -27.26
CA GLN A 334 -15.57 15.96 -26.34
C GLN A 334 -15.12 16.23 -24.89
N PRO A 335 -15.87 17.01 -24.11
CA PRO A 335 -15.47 17.36 -22.74
C PRO A 335 -15.50 16.14 -21.82
N VAL A 336 -14.45 16.02 -20.99
CA VAL A 336 -14.34 15.07 -19.88
C VAL A 336 -14.55 15.83 -18.58
N THR A 337 -15.35 15.26 -17.67
CA THR A 337 -15.49 15.85 -16.33
C THR A 337 -14.22 15.56 -15.54
N VAL A 338 -13.56 16.59 -15.03
CA VAL A 338 -12.39 16.48 -14.16
C VAL A 338 -12.82 16.65 -12.71
N GLU A 339 -12.51 15.67 -11.87
CA GLU A 339 -12.62 15.72 -10.42
C GLU A 339 -11.21 15.80 -9.82
N TYR A 340 -11.04 16.61 -8.78
CA TYR A 340 -9.80 16.70 -8.03
C TYR A 340 -9.99 16.16 -6.62
N GLU A 341 -9.09 15.28 -6.18
CA GLU A 341 -9.00 14.82 -4.80
C GLU A 341 -7.67 15.30 -4.21
N PRO A 342 -7.68 16.25 -3.25
CA PRO A 342 -6.46 16.68 -2.58
C PRO A 342 -5.93 15.58 -1.67
N ASP A 343 -4.63 15.66 -1.41
CA ASP A 343 -3.93 14.91 -0.38
C ASP A 343 -2.86 15.84 0.21
N THR A 344 -1.96 15.30 1.02
CA THR A 344 -0.99 16.08 1.78
C THR A 344 0.45 15.78 1.39
N ILE A 345 1.35 16.70 1.69
CA ILE A 345 2.80 16.46 1.68
C ILE A 345 3.33 16.61 3.11
N LYS A 346 4.28 15.75 3.47
CA LYS A 346 4.99 15.78 4.75
C LYS A 346 6.40 16.32 4.57
N ILE A 347 6.70 17.46 5.17
CA ILE A 347 8.03 18.07 5.17
C ILE A 347 8.70 17.82 6.53
N ARG A 348 9.87 17.19 6.53
CA ARG A 348 10.69 16.92 7.72
C ARG A 348 11.77 17.97 7.89
N TYR A 349 12.00 18.41 9.13
CA TYR A 349 13.02 19.42 9.44
C TYR A 349 14.46 18.94 9.21
N VAL A 350 15.29 19.86 8.73
CA VAL A 350 16.77 19.77 8.82
C VAL A 350 17.29 20.78 9.84
N THR A 351 18.52 20.57 10.37
CA THR A 351 19.00 21.36 11.53
C THR A 351 19.08 22.86 11.23
N ASP A 352 19.49 23.22 10.01
CA ASP A 352 19.68 24.60 9.58
C ASP A 352 18.81 24.88 8.34
N ALA A 353 17.50 24.64 8.46
CA ALA A 353 16.55 24.72 7.34
C ALA A 353 16.64 26.01 6.52
N GLU A 354 16.88 27.16 7.16
CA GLU A 354 17.07 28.44 6.45
C GLU A 354 18.32 28.42 5.56
N GLU A 355 19.47 27.99 6.09
CA GLU A 355 20.73 27.94 5.34
C GLU A 355 20.68 26.90 4.22
N VAL A 356 19.92 25.82 4.41
CA VAL A 356 19.67 24.83 3.35
C VAL A 356 18.81 25.43 2.25
N ALA A 357 17.70 26.07 2.61
CA ALA A 357 16.78 26.68 1.64
C ALA A 357 17.36 27.91 0.91
N THR A 358 18.42 28.54 1.43
CA THR A 358 19.17 29.60 0.73
C THR A 358 20.42 29.09 0.00
N ASN A 359 20.64 27.77 -0.03
CA ASN A 359 21.83 27.12 -0.57
C ASN A 359 23.16 27.59 0.07
N GLU A 360 23.11 28.13 1.29
CA GLU A 360 24.29 28.49 2.08
C GLU A 360 24.95 27.24 2.69
N LYS A 361 24.16 26.18 2.93
CA LYS A 361 24.60 24.89 3.47
C LYS A 361 23.99 23.73 2.68
N SER A 362 24.83 22.79 2.25
CA SER A 362 24.33 21.50 1.74
C SER A 362 24.18 20.47 2.87
N ILE A 363 23.10 19.70 2.82
CA ILE A 363 22.83 18.54 3.67
C ILE A 363 22.94 17.21 2.91
N THR A 364 23.06 17.29 1.59
CA THR A 364 23.19 16.14 0.71
C THR A 364 24.66 15.88 0.44
N ILE A 365 25.03 14.61 0.49
CA ILE A 365 26.37 14.13 0.20
C ILE A 365 26.30 13.09 -0.93
N PRO A 366 27.39 12.95 -1.72
CA PRO A 366 27.36 12.13 -2.92
C PRO A 366 27.00 10.68 -2.64
N ALA A 367 26.07 10.12 -3.44
CA ALA A 367 25.87 8.69 -3.54
C ALA A 367 26.27 8.21 -4.94
N ILE A 368 27.12 7.20 -5.01
CA ILE A 368 27.63 6.65 -6.27
C ILE A 368 27.22 5.19 -6.43
N SER A 369 27.15 4.70 -7.67
CA SER A 369 26.91 3.27 -7.90
C SER A 369 28.13 2.43 -7.53
N GLN A 370 27.93 1.15 -7.19
CA GLN A 370 29.00 0.17 -7.00
C GLN A 370 30.00 0.16 -8.18
N ARG A 371 29.48 0.25 -9.41
CA ARG A 371 30.34 0.35 -10.61
C ARG A 371 31.19 1.62 -10.58
N GLY A 372 30.57 2.76 -10.25
CA GLY A 372 31.27 4.04 -10.13
C GLY A 372 32.42 3.95 -9.13
N PHE A 373 32.16 3.38 -7.95
CA PHE A 373 33.18 3.11 -6.94
C PHE A 373 34.33 2.24 -7.47
N GLU A 374 34.03 1.10 -8.10
CA GLU A 374 35.03 0.17 -8.68
C GLU A 374 35.89 0.79 -9.80
N THR A 375 35.36 1.81 -10.48
CA THR A 375 36.06 2.55 -11.54
C THR A 375 36.81 3.79 -11.05
N GLY A 376 36.97 3.97 -9.74
CA GLY A 376 37.71 5.09 -9.14
C GLY A 376 36.87 6.34 -8.87
N GLY A 377 35.54 6.26 -8.93
CA GLY A 377 34.64 7.38 -8.66
C GLY A 377 34.73 7.94 -7.23
N ALA A 378 35.31 7.19 -6.30
CA ALA A 378 35.55 7.61 -4.93
C ALA A 378 36.94 8.23 -4.69
N ASP A 379 37.83 8.26 -5.68
CA ASP A 379 39.22 8.76 -5.49
C ASP A 379 39.24 10.24 -5.08
N GLY A 380 38.26 11.02 -5.53
CA GLY A 380 38.08 12.42 -5.16
C GLY A 380 37.31 12.65 -3.85
N LEU A 381 36.82 11.59 -3.20
CA LEU A 381 35.99 11.64 -1.99
C LEU A 381 36.75 11.16 -0.74
N VAL A 382 38.07 10.94 -0.84
CA VAL A 382 38.88 10.50 0.29
C VAL A 382 38.90 11.59 1.36
N GLY A 383 38.41 11.25 2.55
CA GLY A 383 38.27 12.19 3.67
C GLY A 383 36.91 12.89 3.71
N ASP A 384 36.04 12.63 2.72
CA ASP A 384 34.67 13.11 2.68
C ASP A 384 33.69 12.00 3.06
N PHE A 385 32.46 12.40 3.34
CA PHE A 385 31.35 11.50 3.62
C PHE A 385 30.66 11.15 2.30
N PHE A 386 30.44 9.88 2.01
CA PHE A 386 29.72 9.45 0.80
C PHE A 386 29.05 8.09 0.97
N ALA A 387 28.19 7.75 0.01
CA ALA A 387 27.49 6.46 -0.04
C ALA A 387 27.77 5.71 -1.35
N VAL A 388 27.71 4.39 -1.30
CA VAL A 388 27.82 3.50 -2.46
C VAL A 388 26.58 2.60 -2.51
N ALA A 389 25.87 2.64 -3.63
CA ALA A 389 24.74 1.77 -3.89
C ALA A 389 25.23 0.38 -4.33
N PRO A 390 24.89 -0.71 -3.59
CA PRO A 390 25.22 -2.07 -4.01
C PRO A 390 24.74 -2.40 -5.43
N THR A 391 25.38 -3.40 -6.07
CA THR A 391 24.97 -3.81 -7.43
C THR A 391 23.51 -4.27 -7.47
N GLY A 392 22.74 -3.71 -8.41
CA GLY A 392 21.33 -4.03 -8.60
C GLY A 392 20.41 -3.44 -7.53
N THR A 393 20.85 -2.43 -6.78
CA THR A 393 19.95 -1.58 -5.99
C THR A 393 18.99 -0.85 -6.92
N THR A 394 17.72 -0.84 -6.55
CA THR A 394 16.67 -0.01 -7.15
C THR A 394 16.22 1.02 -6.12
N PHE A 395 15.79 2.18 -6.60
CA PHE A 395 15.28 3.26 -5.77
C PHE A 395 13.80 3.48 -6.03
N THR A 396 13.09 4.00 -5.04
CA THR A 396 11.66 4.35 -5.13
C THR A 396 11.40 5.59 -4.28
N THR A 397 10.60 6.53 -4.77
CA THR A 397 10.10 7.64 -3.94
C THR A 397 9.13 7.08 -2.91
N ASN A 398 9.24 7.54 -1.65
CA ASN A 398 8.32 7.14 -0.59
C ASN A 398 8.16 5.63 -0.34
N ASN A 399 9.17 4.81 -0.69
CA ASN A 399 9.07 3.34 -0.66
C ASN A 399 7.90 2.78 -1.50
N ARG A 400 7.49 3.52 -2.55
CA ARG A 400 6.37 3.22 -3.44
C ARG A 400 6.87 3.30 -4.88
N SER A 401 6.94 2.17 -5.56
CA SER A 401 7.43 2.12 -6.95
C SER A 401 6.52 2.87 -7.92
N GLU A 402 5.21 2.86 -7.65
CA GLU A 402 4.18 3.49 -8.48
C GLU A 402 4.31 5.01 -8.57
N LEU A 403 4.97 5.67 -7.61
CA LEU A 403 5.21 7.12 -7.65
C LEU A 403 6.36 7.51 -8.61
N GLY A 404 7.03 6.51 -9.19
CA GLY A 404 8.18 6.69 -10.06
C GLY A 404 9.35 7.38 -9.36
N ILE A 405 10.28 7.87 -10.17
CA ILE A 405 11.37 8.76 -9.74
C ILE A 405 11.36 9.94 -10.70
N VAL A 406 11.33 11.15 -10.18
CA VAL A 406 11.38 12.36 -11.02
C VAL A 406 12.83 12.70 -11.37
N GLY A 407 13.07 12.97 -12.66
CA GLY A 407 14.40 13.25 -13.23
C GLY A 407 15.11 12.04 -13.90
N THR A 408 14.44 11.05 -14.46
CA THR A 408 15.08 9.72 -14.71
C THR A 408 16.18 9.57 -15.78
N THR A 409 16.75 10.62 -16.37
CA THR A 409 17.91 10.47 -17.29
C THR A 409 19.26 10.57 -16.58
N LEU A 410 19.70 9.49 -15.92
CA LEU A 410 21.04 9.42 -15.28
C LEU A 410 22.16 9.98 -16.18
N GLY A 411 22.74 11.13 -15.80
CA GLY A 411 23.87 11.75 -16.49
C GLY A 411 23.54 12.91 -17.43
N GLU A 412 22.30 13.37 -17.46
CA GLU A 412 21.93 14.68 -18.03
C GLU A 412 21.67 15.68 -16.89
N ASP A 413 21.96 16.96 -17.13
CA ASP A 413 21.58 18.05 -16.22
C ASP A 413 20.04 18.02 -16.03
N GLY A 414 19.56 18.06 -14.77
CA GLY A 414 18.14 17.92 -14.45
C GLY A 414 17.66 16.47 -14.25
N SER A 415 18.59 15.54 -13.99
CA SER A 415 18.26 14.16 -13.63
C SER A 415 18.14 13.91 -12.12
N ALA A 416 17.55 12.77 -11.75
CA ALA A 416 17.31 12.33 -10.40
C ALA A 416 18.66 12.23 -9.70
N GLU A 417 18.81 12.99 -8.64
CA GLU A 417 20.03 13.03 -7.85
C GLU A 417 19.77 12.29 -6.55
N ILE A 418 19.94 10.96 -6.62
CA ILE A 418 19.94 10.15 -5.41
C ILE A 418 21.16 10.55 -4.60
N ALA A 419 20.91 11.13 -3.44
CA ALA A 419 21.93 11.57 -2.51
C ALA A 419 21.66 11.00 -1.11
N LEU A 420 22.73 10.86 -0.33
CA LEU A 420 22.61 10.56 1.08
C LEU A 420 22.41 11.90 1.79
N LEU A 421 21.30 12.06 2.51
CA LEU A 421 21.13 13.14 3.47
C LEU A 421 21.97 12.80 4.69
N SER A 422 22.87 13.71 5.09
CA SER A 422 23.67 13.59 6.30
C SER A 422 23.63 14.89 7.08
N ASP A 423 22.93 14.88 8.20
CA ASP A 423 22.75 16.07 9.03
C ASP A 423 23.02 15.76 10.51
N THR A 424 23.21 16.80 11.32
CA THR A 424 23.25 16.68 12.79
C THR A 424 21.89 16.31 13.35
N LEU A 425 21.85 15.85 14.60
CA LEU A 425 20.59 15.58 15.29
C LEU A 425 19.90 16.91 15.62
N LEU A 426 18.60 17.02 15.33
CA LEU A 426 17.84 18.24 15.60
C LEU A 426 17.83 18.57 17.10
N ASN A 427 17.94 19.85 17.43
CA ASN A 427 17.77 20.31 18.81
C ASN A 427 16.29 20.29 19.21
N ARG A 428 16.00 20.11 20.51
CA ARG A 428 14.63 20.34 21.01
C ARG A 428 14.32 21.83 20.95
N GLN A 429 13.04 22.16 20.71
CA GLN A 429 12.56 23.54 20.68
C GLN A 429 12.78 24.31 21.99
N ASN A 430 12.95 23.62 23.13
CA ASN A 430 13.27 24.23 24.42
C ASN A 430 14.77 24.43 24.69
N GLY A 431 15.63 24.15 23.71
CA GLY A 431 17.08 24.29 23.81
C GLY A 431 17.83 23.13 24.46
N ALA A 432 17.15 22.04 24.85
CA ALA A 432 17.83 20.80 25.25
C ALA A 432 18.25 20.00 24.01
N SER A 433 19.46 19.45 24.01
CA SER A 433 19.98 18.73 22.85
C SER A 433 19.37 17.33 22.73
N PHE A 434 18.88 16.95 21.54
CA PHE A 434 18.59 15.54 21.23
C PHE A 434 19.85 14.71 21.43
N GLU A 435 21.00 15.27 21.05
CA GLU A 435 22.29 14.63 21.15
C GLU A 435 22.59 14.16 22.57
N ASP A 436 22.25 14.95 23.60
CA ASP A 436 22.44 14.55 25.01
C ASP A 436 21.63 13.29 25.35
N THR A 437 20.39 13.20 24.85
CA THR A 437 19.55 12.02 25.13
C THR A 437 20.01 10.80 24.32
N ALA A 438 20.38 11.00 23.05
CA ALA A 438 20.96 9.93 22.23
C ALA A 438 22.28 9.43 22.83
N HIS A 439 23.08 10.33 23.40
CA HIS A 439 24.31 10.01 24.10
C HIS A 439 24.05 9.13 25.32
N ASP A 440 23.17 9.55 26.24
CA ASP A 440 22.83 8.78 27.43
C ASP A 440 22.34 7.36 27.05
N MET A 441 21.48 7.25 26.03
CA MET A 441 20.97 5.97 25.53
C MET A 441 22.07 5.08 24.93
N ALA A 442 22.96 5.66 24.12
CA ALA A 442 24.06 4.91 23.52
C ALA A 442 25.06 4.44 24.58
N GLU A 443 25.34 5.25 25.60
CA GLU A 443 26.16 4.86 26.75
C GLU A 443 25.50 3.72 27.54
N GLU A 444 24.22 3.85 27.90
CA GLU A 444 23.51 2.79 28.61
C GLU A 444 23.48 1.48 27.81
N PHE A 445 23.25 1.57 26.50
CA PHE A 445 23.27 0.43 25.59
C PHE A 445 24.64 -0.25 25.55
N LEU A 446 25.73 0.50 25.34
CA LEU A 446 27.08 -0.04 25.34
C LEU A 446 27.48 -0.62 26.71
N ALA A 447 27.16 0.09 27.80
CA ALA A 447 27.43 -0.38 29.17
C ALA A 447 26.69 -1.68 29.48
N SER A 448 25.45 -1.85 29.01
CA SER A 448 24.67 -3.08 29.15
C SER A 448 25.34 -4.30 28.48
N GLN A 449 26.21 -4.05 27.51
CA GLN A 449 26.99 -5.06 26.79
C GLN A 449 28.39 -5.27 27.40
N GLY A 450 28.69 -4.60 28.52
CA GLY A 450 30.01 -4.65 29.16
C GLY A 450 31.08 -3.83 28.43
N ILE A 451 30.69 -2.95 27.51
CA ILE A 451 31.61 -2.02 26.85
C ILE A 451 31.88 -0.85 27.80
N ARG A 452 33.16 -0.50 27.96
CA ARG A 452 33.56 0.68 28.71
C ARG A 452 33.08 1.95 28.01
N VAL A 453 32.39 2.81 28.76
CA VAL A 453 31.90 4.12 28.28
C VAL A 453 32.78 5.29 28.70
N GLU A 454 33.49 5.17 29.83
CA GLU A 454 34.27 6.28 30.37
C GLU A 454 35.48 6.66 29.51
N GLY A 455 35.50 7.93 29.10
CA GLY A 455 36.58 8.50 28.29
C GLY A 455 36.40 8.30 26.78
N ARG A 456 35.23 7.81 26.35
CA ARG A 456 34.85 7.76 24.94
C ARG A 456 34.54 9.16 24.41
N HIS A 457 34.91 9.38 23.16
CA HIS A 457 34.45 10.49 22.33
C HIS A 457 33.29 10.00 21.48
N TRP A 458 32.45 10.94 21.06
CA TRP A 458 31.21 10.66 20.36
C TRP A 458 31.03 11.60 19.16
N ALA A 459 30.41 11.09 18.10
CA ALA A 459 29.94 11.86 16.97
C ALA A 459 28.59 11.31 16.52
N TYR A 460 27.67 12.20 16.19
CA TYR A 460 26.32 11.82 15.82
C TYR A 460 25.94 12.35 14.44
N ARG A 461 25.21 11.51 13.70
CA ARG A 461 24.64 11.86 12.40
C ARG A 461 23.28 11.23 12.23
N TYR A 462 22.37 11.96 11.63
CA TYR A 462 21.16 11.42 11.04
C TYR A 462 21.43 11.18 9.56
N LEU A 463 21.10 9.97 9.09
CA LEU A 463 21.28 9.56 7.71
C LEU A 463 19.95 9.15 7.09
N ASP A 464 19.68 9.59 5.87
CA ASP A 464 18.54 9.12 5.05
C ASP A 464 18.86 9.26 3.55
N LEU A 465 18.00 8.79 2.66
CA LEU A 465 18.13 9.00 1.23
C LEU A 465 17.11 9.99 0.70
N VAL A 466 17.57 10.85 -0.21
CA VAL A 466 16.73 11.86 -0.86
C VAL A 466 17.02 11.93 -2.35
N ASN A 467 16.07 12.45 -3.12
CA ASN A 467 16.28 12.97 -4.46
C ASN A 467 16.51 14.48 -4.36
N ALA A 468 17.77 14.91 -4.43
CA ALA A 468 18.15 16.30 -4.22
C ALA A 468 17.60 17.26 -5.30
N ASN A 469 17.34 16.74 -6.50
CA ASN A 469 16.74 17.49 -7.61
C ASN A 469 15.20 17.42 -7.64
N ASP A 470 14.57 16.94 -6.57
CA ASP A 470 13.13 16.85 -6.46
C ASP A 470 12.70 17.20 -5.04
N GLY A 471 13.07 18.42 -4.60
CA GLY A 471 12.64 18.95 -3.31
C GLY A 471 13.12 18.14 -2.11
N ASN A 472 14.29 17.48 -2.21
CA ASN A 472 14.75 16.50 -1.23
C ASN A 472 13.71 15.40 -0.92
N ALA A 473 12.92 14.97 -1.92
CA ALA A 473 11.93 13.91 -1.76
C ALA A 473 12.59 12.63 -1.21
N TRP A 474 11.95 12.04 -0.20
CA TRP A 474 12.46 10.86 0.50
C TRP A 474 12.50 9.64 -0.43
N MET A 475 13.63 8.94 -0.41
CA MET A 475 13.88 7.79 -1.25
C MET A 475 14.11 6.54 -0.39
N ALA A 476 13.61 5.40 -0.88
CA ALA A 476 13.98 4.09 -0.36
C ALA A 476 14.92 3.38 -1.32
N SER A 477 15.74 2.46 -0.80
CA SER A 477 16.66 1.63 -1.58
C SER A 477 16.44 0.14 -1.30
N SER A 478 16.23 -0.66 -2.34
CA SER A 478 15.85 -2.08 -2.19
C SER A 478 16.92 -2.98 -1.56
N LYS A 479 18.17 -2.50 -1.49
CA LYS A 479 19.29 -3.22 -0.88
C LYS A 479 20.04 -2.39 0.16
N GLY A 480 19.52 -1.23 0.56
CA GLY A 480 20.28 -0.31 1.39
C GLY A 480 21.46 0.34 0.66
N MET A 481 22.36 0.93 1.43
CA MET A 481 23.55 1.63 0.95
C MET A 481 24.77 1.32 1.83
N ASP A 482 25.94 1.25 1.21
CA ASP A 482 27.22 1.21 1.92
C ASP A 482 27.69 2.64 2.18
N ILE A 483 27.85 3.00 3.44
CA ILE A 483 28.20 4.35 3.89
C ILE A 483 29.68 4.41 4.24
N TYR A 484 30.35 5.48 3.84
CA TYR A 484 31.73 5.78 4.20
C TYR A 484 31.77 7.07 5.01
N TRP A 485 31.95 6.93 6.33
CA TRP A 485 32.06 8.04 7.26
C TRP A 485 33.54 8.39 7.46
N PRO A 486 33.97 9.66 7.23
CA PRO A 486 35.36 10.06 7.41
C PRO A 486 35.84 9.88 8.85
N TYR A 487 37.12 9.56 9.01
CA TYR A 487 37.71 9.44 10.35
C TYR A 487 37.58 10.77 11.12
N PRO A 488 37.05 10.77 12.36
CA PRO A 488 37.07 11.94 13.22
C PRO A 488 38.47 12.53 13.38
N GLU A 489 38.57 13.83 13.67
CA GLU A 489 39.85 14.51 13.85
C GLU A 489 40.74 13.79 14.88
N GLY A 490 42.02 13.59 14.53
CA GLY A 490 42.98 12.89 15.39
C GLY A 490 42.85 11.36 15.42
N THR A 491 41.97 10.78 14.61
CA THR A 491 41.80 9.31 14.48
C THR A 491 42.25 8.80 13.12
N GLY A 492 42.21 7.48 12.90
CA GLY A 492 42.53 6.89 11.61
C GLY A 492 42.24 5.39 11.55
N PRO A 493 42.75 4.67 10.53
CA PRO A 493 42.42 3.26 10.30
C PRO A 493 42.76 2.29 11.45
N GLN A 494 43.65 2.70 12.36
CA GLN A 494 44.04 1.90 13.53
C GLN A 494 43.17 2.20 14.77
N THR A 495 42.34 3.23 14.73
CA THR A 495 41.42 3.56 15.81
C THR A 495 40.28 2.56 15.85
N ARG A 496 39.93 2.09 17.05
CA ARG A 496 38.77 1.21 17.25
C ARG A 496 37.53 2.05 17.46
N PHE A 497 36.55 1.86 16.59
CA PHE A 497 35.27 2.53 16.65
C PHE A 497 34.16 1.56 17.05
N ARG A 498 33.08 2.11 17.60
CA ARG A 498 31.79 1.46 17.77
C ARG A 498 30.75 2.34 17.11
N LEU A 499 29.77 1.74 16.45
CA LEU A 499 28.68 2.44 15.80
C LEU A 499 27.36 1.85 16.29
N VAL A 500 26.49 2.72 16.80
CA VAL A 500 25.16 2.36 17.27
C VAL A 500 24.13 3.01 16.37
N ASN A 501 23.13 2.26 15.92
CA ASN A 501 21.97 2.75 15.18
C ASN A 501 20.76 2.85 16.12
N PHE A 502 19.93 3.88 15.90
CA PHE A 502 18.66 4.11 16.56
C PHE A 502 17.55 3.80 15.54
N SER A 503 16.99 2.59 15.59
CA SER A 503 16.06 2.11 14.58
C SER A 503 14.69 2.79 14.71
N ASP A 504 13.99 2.97 13.58
CA ASP A 504 12.65 3.58 13.51
C ASP A 504 12.53 5.01 14.06
N MET A 505 13.66 5.74 14.18
CA MET A 505 13.67 7.15 14.57
C MET A 505 13.74 8.07 13.35
N TYR A 506 12.58 8.40 12.78
CA TYR A 506 12.47 9.41 11.72
C TYR A 506 12.36 10.83 12.30
N ARG A 507 12.67 11.88 11.51
CA ARG A 507 12.77 13.29 11.96
C ARG A 507 11.49 13.95 12.46
N GLU A 508 10.36 13.25 12.41
CA GLU A 508 9.05 13.75 12.82
C GLU A 508 9.03 14.21 14.29
N TYR A 509 9.94 13.71 15.14
CA TYR A 509 10.06 14.11 16.56
C TYR A 509 10.32 15.61 16.81
N SER A 510 10.66 16.38 15.78
CA SER A 510 10.85 17.84 15.85
C SER A 510 9.72 18.65 15.24
N ILE A 511 8.71 17.98 14.65
CA ILE A 511 7.53 18.64 14.11
C ILE A 511 6.52 18.87 15.25
N ASP A 512 5.99 20.09 15.33
CA ASP A 512 4.97 20.45 16.32
C ASP A 512 3.78 19.51 16.26
N GLY A 513 3.37 18.97 17.41
CA GLY A 513 2.29 17.98 17.51
C GLY A 513 2.76 16.52 17.45
N VAL A 514 3.91 16.17 16.88
CA VAL A 514 4.31 14.75 16.90
C VAL A 514 4.69 14.29 18.31
N GLU A 515 4.54 12.98 18.58
CA GLU A 515 5.01 12.34 19.81
C GLU A 515 6.34 12.94 20.25
N SER A 516 6.36 13.45 21.49
CA SER A 516 7.54 14.12 22.00
C SER A 516 8.75 13.20 21.86
N LEU A 517 9.85 13.75 21.38
CA LEU A 517 11.12 13.05 21.19
C LEU A 517 11.49 12.10 22.34
N GLY A 518 11.26 12.50 23.59
CA GLY A 518 11.58 11.69 24.77
C GLY A 518 10.73 10.42 24.92
N SER A 519 9.58 10.34 24.25
CA SER A 519 8.75 9.13 24.21
C SER A 519 9.15 8.23 23.03
N ALA A 520 9.38 8.79 21.83
CA ALA A 520 9.91 8.06 20.68
C ALA A 520 11.27 7.38 20.99
N MET A 521 12.15 8.09 21.71
CA MET A 521 13.42 7.54 22.18
C MET A 521 13.26 6.33 23.13
N ARG A 522 12.20 6.27 23.94
CA ARG A 522 12.02 5.14 24.90
C ARG A 522 11.59 3.84 24.24
N THR A 523 10.98 3.93 23.06
CA THR A 523 10.49 2.78 22.29
C THR A 523 11.44 2.37 21.18
N THR A 524 12.40 3.24 20.84
CA THR A 524 13.45 3.00 19.85
C THR A 524 14.32 1.80 20.24
N GLU A 525 14.55 0.90 19.29
CA GLU A 525 15.51 -0.18 19.43
C GLU A 525 16.91 0.30 19.04
N LEU A 526 17.91 0.01 19.88
CA LEU A 526 19.31 0.29 19.59
C LEU A 526 20.01 -0.99 19.13
N SER A 527 20.83 -0.86 18.09
CA SER A 527 21.60 -1.99 17.57
C SER A 527 23.06 -1.61 17.30
N ASN A 528 23.96 -2.57 17.48
CA ASN A 528 25.35 -2.41 17.04
C ASN A 528 25.41 -2.56 15.52
N VAL A 529 26.14 -1.65 14.87
CA VAL A 529 26.40 -1.70 13.44
C VAL A 529 27.81 -2.27 13.22
N GLU A 530 27.90 -3.26 12.35
CA GLU A 530 29.21 -3.78 11.93
C GLU A 530 29.91 -2.74 11.05
N ILE A 531 31.17 -2.47 11.37
CA ILE A 531 31.98 -1.47 10.67
C ILE A 531 33.30 -2.07 10.20
N THR A 532 33.85 -1.51 9.13
CA THR A 532 35.19 -1.82 8.64
C THR A 532 35.95 -0.52 8.41
N ASN A 533 37.12 -0.37 9.03
CA ASN A 533 38.03 0.73 8.72
C ASN A 533 38.68 0.49 7.36
N THR A 534 38.56 1.45 6.46
CA THR A 534 39.10 1.42 5.09
C THR A 534 39.99 2.63 4.82
N GLU A 535 40.58 2.70 3.63
CA GLU A 535 41.30 3.91 3.17
C GLU A 535 40.38 5.11 2.95
N TYR A 536 39.08 4.86 2.71
CA TYR A 536 38.06 5.88 2.48
C TYR A 536 37.32 6.31 3.76
N GLY A 537 37.65 5.73 4.92
CA GLY A 537 36.96 5.99 6.18
C GLY A 537 36.36 4.74 6.82
N ILE A 538 35.40 4.95 7.72
CA ILE A 538 34.65 3.91 8.43
C ILE A 538 33.50 3.47 7.53
N ARG A 539 33.59 2.26 6.99
CA ARG A 539 32.55 1.67 6.14
C ARG A 539 31.53 0.92 6.99
N PHE A 540 30.25 1.10 6.72
CA PHE A 540 29.17 0.27 7.26
C PHE A 540 28.00 0.19 6.28
N HIS A 541 27.16 -0.82 6.45
CA HIS A 541 25.98 -1.00 5.61
C HIS A 541 24.73 -0.51 6.35
N VAL A 542 23.93 0.31 5.68
CA VAL A 542 22.60 0.73 6.15
C VAL A 542 21.57 0.00 5.30
N GLY A 543 20.86 -0.96 5.90
CA GLY A 543 19.79 -1.69 5.25
C GLY A 543 18.56 -0.81 4.98
N THR A 544 17.62 -1.31 4.17
CA THR A 544 16.45 -0.56 3.65
C THR A 544 15.64 0.19 4.72
N ASN A 545 15.50 -0.37 5.92
CA ASN A 545 14.70 0.21 7.01
C ASN A 545 15.55 0.74 8.18
N ASN A 546 16.88 0.85 8.01
CA ASN A 546 17.80 1.16 9.11
C ASN A 546 18.40 2.58 9.01
N TYR A 547 17.81 3.45 8.18
CA TYR A 547 18.12 4.88 8.17
C TYR A 547 17.66 5.54 9.47
N GLY A 548 18.20 6.72 9.77
CA GLY A 548 17.95 7.43 11.03
C GLY A 548 19.22 7.87 11.75
N PRO A 549 19.18 8.05 13.08
CA PRO A 549 20.32 8.45 13.90
C PRO A 549 21.37 7.35 14.05
N PHE A 550 22.63 7.77 14.05
CA PHE A 550 23.81 6.95 14.34
C PHE A 550 24.71 7.65 15.34
N ALA A 551 25.23 6.88 16.30
CA ALA A 551 26.24 7.31 17.27
C ALA A 551 27.55 6.56 17.05
N LEU A 552 28.57 7.27 16.59
CA LEU A 552 29.93 6.78 16.45
C LEU A 552 30.72 7.10 17.72
N SER A 553 31.44 6.13 18.29
CA SER A 553 32.28 6.37 19.47
C SER A 553 33.64 5.67 19.45
N TRP A 554 34.64 6.30 20.08
CA TRP A 554 36.03 5.83 20.14
C TRP A 554 36.77 6.29 21.39
N LEU A 555 37.93 5.67 21.67
CA LEU A 555 38.85 6.05 22.74
C LEU A 555 40.10 6.73 22.16
N THR A 556 40.62 7.78 22.83
CA THR A 556 41.71 8.65 22.32
C THR A 556 43.11 8.02 22.29
N ASP A 557 43.36 6.92 23.00
CA ASP A 557 44.72 6.41 23.27
C ASP A 557 44.93 4.93 22.91
N GLY A 558 44.01 4.31 22.17
CA GLY A 558 44.09 2.88 21.89
C GLY A 558 43.97 2.01 23.15
N SER A 559 43.52 2.57 24.28
CA SER A 559 43.00 1.77 25.38
C SER A 559 41.92 0.85 24.81
N GLN A 560 42.11 -0.44 25.06
CA GLN A 560 41.20 -1.46 24.52
C GLN A 560 39.88 -1.35 25.29
N ASP A 561 38.76 -1.59 24.60
CA ASP A 561 37.58 -2.09 25.29
C ASP A 561 38.06 -3.35 26.05
N ASP A 562 37.79 -3.46 27.35
CA ASP A 562 38.06 -4.70 28.07
C ASP A 562 37.38 -5.84 27.30
N GLU A 563 38.13 -6.86 26.86
CA GLU A 563 37.62 -7.93 26.00
C GLU A 563 36.35 -8.56 26.60
N VAL A 564 35.20 -8.33 25.97
CA VAL A 564 34.07 -9.25 26.08
C VAL A 564 34.47 -10.50 25.30
N PRO A 565 34.49 -11.70 25.90
CA PRO A 565 34.77 -12.93 25.16
C PRO A 565 33.77 -13.05 24.00
N PRO A 566 34.19 -13.49 22.80
CA PRO A 566 33.26 -13.67 21.69
C PRO A 566 32.14 -14.63 22.10
N LEU A 567 30.89 -14.26 21.82
CA LEU A 567 29.76 -15.18 21.80
C LEU A 567 30.13 -16.32 20.84
N ILE A 568 30.31 -17.53 21.38
CA ILE A 568 30.61 -18.72 20.59
C ILE A 568 29.39 -19.02 19.71
N PRO A 569 29.49 -18.96 18.37
CA PRO A 569 28.42 -19.43 17.49
C PRO A 569 28.39 -20.97 17.53
N GLY A 570 27.25 -21.55 17.88
CA GLY A 570 27.04 -23.01 17.77
C GLY A 570 26.85 -23.77 19.09
N LEU A 571 26.01 -23.28 20.00
CA LEU A 571 25.32 -24.22 20.90
C LEU A 571 24.32 -25.04 20.05
N PRO A 572 24.32 -26.37 20.12
CA PRO A 572 23.42 -27.19 19.32
C PRO A 572 21.98 -26.87 19.66
N GLU A 573 21.14 -26.71 18.64
CA GLU A 573 19.68 -26.71 18.79
C GLU A 573 19.26 -27.93 19.61
N VAL A 574 18.59 -27.70 20.73
CA VAL A 574 17.84 -28.76 21.41
C VAL A 574 16.58 -28.97 20.56
N PRO A 575 16.38 -30.14 19.94
CA PRO A 575 15.22 -30.35 19.10
C PRO A 575 13.97 -30.45 19.96
N GLY A 576 12.99 -29.60 19.68
CA GLY A 576 11.61 -29.76 20.15
C GLY A 576 11.15 -28.70 21.13
N LEU A 577 10.60 -27.62 20.60
CA LEU A 577 9.25 -27.14 20.89
C LEU A 577 8.92 -26.06 19.85
N GLY A 578 7.90 -26.34 19.04
CA GLY A 578 7.48 -25.48 17.95
C GLY A 578 6.81 -24.19 18.41
N GLN A 579 6.67 -23.29 17.44
CA GLN A 579 5.90 -22.05 17.45
C GLN A 579 4.70 -22.03 18.42
N THR A 580 4.74 -21.10 19.37
CA THR A 580 3.61 -20.22 19.69
C THR A 580 4.18 -18.92 20.26
N GLY A 581 3.84 -17.80 19.62
CA GLY A 581 4.31 -16.47 19.99
C GLY A 581 3.76 -15.96 21.32
N SER A 582 4.52 -14.99 21.86
CA SER A 582 4.19 -14.04 22.93
C SER A 582 3.80 -14.63 24.29
N ALA A 583 4.80 -14.73 25.17
CA ALA A 583 4.79 -14.29 26.57
C ALA A 583 6.04 -14.82 27.25
N ILE A 584 6.89 -13.93 27.78
CA ILE A 584 7.38 -13.93 29.18
C ILE A 584 8.46 -12.85 29.28
N MET A 585 8.01 -11.74 29.83
CA MET A 585 8.81 -10.72 30.49
C MET A 585 9.19 -11.22 31.90
N TYR A 586 10.39 -10.85 32.37
CA TYR A 586 10.89 -10.94 33.76
C TYR A 586 11.27 -12.32 34.35
N ALA A 587 12.58 -12.61 34.39
CA ALA A 587 13.18 -13.42 35.46
C ALA A 587 14.70 -13.22 35.63
N VAL A 588 15.18 -11.98 35.80
CA VAL A 588 16.49 -11.72 36.47
C VAL A 588 16.37 -10.52 37.41
N LEU A 589 15.52 -10.64 38.43
CA LEU A 589 15.63 -9.88 39.68
C LEU A 589 15.09 -10.77 40.83
N ALA A 590 15.77 -11.90 41.06
CA ALA A 590 15.61 -12.71 42.26
C ALA A 590 16.88 -13.55 42.48
N GLY A 591 18.02 -12.88 42.62
CA GLY A 591 19.31 -13.55 42.80
C GLY A 591 20.39 -12.62 43.29
N GLY A 592 20.11 -11.80 44.31
CA GLY A 592 21.06 -10.78 44.74
C GLY A 592 20.77 -10.07 46.07
N VAL A 593 20.08 -10.68 47.04
CA VAL A 593 20.00 -10.18 48.43
C VAL A 593 20.13 -11.31 49.47
N LEU A 594 20.93 -12.34 49.18
CA LEU A 594 21.28 -13.39 50.18
C LEU A 594 22.79 -13.52 50.41
N ALA A 595 23.51 -12.41 50.41
CA ALA A 595 24.90 -12.34 50.88
C ALA A 595 25.18 -11.16 51.84
N GLY A 596 24.13 -10.66 52.52
CA GLY A 596 24.22 -9.51 53.42
C GLY A 596 23.35 -9.65 54.67
N ALA A 597 23.21 -10.85 55.25
CA ALA A 597 22.50 -11.04 56.52
C ALA A 597 23.00 -12.24 57.33
N ALA A 598 24.27 -12.62 57.18
CA ALA A 598 24.91 -13.70 57.95
C ALA A 598 25.79 -13.19 59.11
N TRP A 599 25.67 -11.93 59.52
CA TRP A 599 26.51 -11.38 60.59
C TRP A 599 25.80 -10.63 61.73
N LEU A 600 24.45 -10.69 61.85
CA LEU A 600 23.76 -9.96 62.92
C LEU A 600 22.66 -10.67 63.71
N LEU A 601 22.44 -11.98 63.56
CA LEU A 601 21.47 -12.70 64.41
C LEU A 601 21.99 -14.05 64.93
N GLY A 602 23.28 -14.09 65.25
CA GLY A 602 23.92 -15.09 66.11
C GLY A 602 23.93 -14.65 67.58
N ALA A 603 22.87 -14.01 68.06
CA ALA A 603 22.66 -13.72 69.47
C ALA A 603 21.19 -13.92 69.82
N ALA A 604 20.95 -14.63 70.91
CA ALA A 604 19.66 -14.81 71.57
C ALA A 604 18.65 -15.80 70.94
N ARG A 605 18.93 -17.10 71.11
CA ARG A 605 17.93 -18.01 71.70
C ARG A 605 18.58 -19.22 72.38
N ARG A 606 19.08 -18.99 73.60
CA ARG A 606 19.19 -20.03 74.63
C ARG A 606 18.37 -19.61 75.85
N ARG A 607 17.52 -20.54 76.28
CA ARG A 607 16.82 -20.67 77.56
C ARG A 607 15.48 -19.92 77.73
N ARG A 608 14.41 -20.71 77.54
CA ARG A 608 13.21 -20.71 78.39
C ARG A 608 13.50 -21.53 79.66
N GLN A 609 12.74 -21.23 80.72
CA GLN A 609 12.64 -21.89 82.04
C GLN A 609 13.73 -21.47 83.04
N THR A 610 13.47 -21.11 84.29
CA THR A 610 12.29 -21.07 85.19
C THR A 610 12.77 -20.25 86.41
N GLY A 611 11.96 -19.39 87.02
CA GLY A 611 11.31 -19.74 88.29
C GLY A 611 11.99 -19.04 89.47
N GLU A 612 11.16 -18.41 90.31
CA GLU A 612 11.50 -17.78 91.58
C GLU A 612 12.14 -18.75 92.59
N GLY A 613 12.85 -18.20 93.58
CA GLY A 613 12.93 -18.79 94.93
C GLY A 613 14.25 -19.48 95.30
N GLU A 614 14.90 -18.85 96.29
CA GLU A 614 16.01 -19.31 97.15
C GLU A 614 17.44 -19.37 96.59
#